data_AF-A0A954Y953-F1
#
_entry.id   AF-A0A954Y953-F1
#
_cell.length_a   1.000
_cell.length_b   1.000
_cell.length_c   1.000
_cell.angle_alpha   90.00
_cell.angle_beta   90.00
_cell.angle_gamma   90.00
#
_symmetry.space_group_name_H-M   'P 1'
#
loop_
_entity.id
_entity.type
_entity.pdbx_description
1 polymer ?
#
loop_
_entity_poly.entity_id
_entity_poly.type
_entity_poly.pdbx_seq_one_letter_code
_entity_poly.pdbx_strand_id
1 'polypeptide(L)' 'MNDSHLLPDSLRDDFPILAQSVHDDRPLVFLDNAASTHRPKPVLDAIVQCYTRDYANVHRGIHTLSE' A
#
# COMPACT_ATOMS: atom_id res chain seq x y z
N MET A 1 19.03 8.25 -23.81
CA MET A 1 18.57 6.85 -23.73
C MET A 1 18.94 6.35 -22.35
N ASN A 2 18.13 6.62 -21.32
CA ASN A 2 18.43 6.17 -19.97
C ASN A 2 17.14 5.98 -19.16
N ASP A 3 16.18 5.24 -19.71
CA ASP A 3 14.98 4.82 -18.98
C ASP A 3 15.29 3.53 -18.23
N SER A 4 16.01 3.67 -17.11
CA SER A 4 16.22 2.59 -16.14
C SER A 4 15.15 2.68 -15.06
N HIS A 5 13.89 2.49 -15.43
CA HIS A 5 12.84 2.23 -14.45
C HIS A 5 13.10 0.84 -13.87
N LEU A 6 13.54 0.78 -12.60
CA LEU A 6 13.87 -0.47 -11.89
C LEU A 6 12.65 -1.39 -11.69
N LEU A 7 11.44 -0.88 -11.94
CA LEU A 7 10.18 -1.61 -11.92
C LEU A 7 9.37 -1.24 -13.18
N PRO A 8 8.58 -2.15 -13.76
CA PRO A 8 7.60 -1.79 -14.79
C PRO A 8 6.62 -0.72 -14.28
N ASP A 9 6.24 0.24 -15.13
CA ASP A 9 5.35 1.34 -14.74
C ASP A 9 4.03 0.83 -14.15
N SER A 10 3.46 -0.24 -14.74
CA SER A 10 2.25 -0.89 -14.25
C SER A 10 2.36 -1.40 -12.80
N LEU A 11 3.56 -1.81 -12.38
CA LEU A 11 3.81 -2.24 -11.00
C LEU A 11 4.07 -1.05 -10.09
N ARG A 12 4.66 0.04 -10.61
CA ARG A 12 4.92 1.26 -9.85
C ARG A 12 3.62 1.98 -9.48
N ASP A 13 2.62 1.93 -10.35
CA ASP A 13 1.28 2.50 -10.13
C ASP A 13 0.52 1.86 -8.96
N ASP A 14 0.81 0.59 -8.64
CA ASP A 14 0.24 -0.08 -7.48
C ASP A 14 0.78 0.50 -6.16
N PHE A 15 1.91 1.22 -6.16
CA PHE A 15 2.51 1.82 -4.97
C PHE A 15 2.38 3.34 -5.00
N PRO A 16 1.24 3.91 -4.56
CA PRO A 16 0.97 5.35 -4.70
C PRO A 16 2.00 6.25 -4.02
N ILE A 17 2.70 5.76 -3.00
CA ILE A 17 3.79 6.48 -2.34
C ILE A 17 4.97 6.80 -3.29
N LEU A 18 5.20 5.97 -4.31
CA LEU A 18 6.31 6.15 -5.27
C LEU A 18 6.08 7.28 -6.27
N ALA A 19 4.87 7.86 -6.29
CA ALA A 19 4.53 9.06 -7.06
C ALA A 19 4.83 10.37 -6.30
N GLN A 20 5.27 10.28 -5.03
CA GLN A 20 5.60 11.46 -4.24
C GLN A 20 6.93 12.09 -4.66
N SER A 21 7.01 13.41 -4.50
CA SER A 21 8.26 14.15 -4.51
C SER A 21 8.74 14.43 -3.09
N VAL A 22 10.05 14.44 -2.89
CA VAL A 22 10.76 14.71 -1.63
C VAL A 22 11.87 15.72 -1.89
N HIS A 23 12.25 16.51 -0.89
CA HIS A 23 13.38 17.46 -0.92
C HIS A 23 13.62 18.20 -2.25
N ASP A 24 13.18 19.46 -2.34
CA ASP A 24 13.33 20.27 -3.55
C ASP A 24 12.63 19.62 -4.77
N ASP A 25 11.44 19.06 -4.54
CA ASP A 25 10.57 18.44 -5.55
C ASP A 25 11.20 17.30 -6.37
N ARG A 26 12.19 16.59 -5.80
CA ARG A 26 12.83 15.45 -6.44
C ARG A 26 11.98 14.17 -6.31
N PRO A 27 11.92 13.32 -7.34
CA PRO A 27 11.17 12.06 -7.26
C PRO A 27 11.67 11.15 -6.12
N LEU A 28 10.75 10.52 -5.39
CA LEU A 28 11.10 9.54 -4.36
C LEU A 28 11.80 8.31 -4.97
N VAL A 29 13.00 8.01 -4.47
CA VAL A 29 13.74 6.77 -4.72
C VAL A 29 14.00 6.08 -3.38
N PHE A 30 13.16 5.09 -3.05
CA PHE A 30 13.22 4.37 -1.78
C PHE A 30 14.11 3.12 -1.91
N LEU A 31 15.31 3.17 -1.31
CA LEU A 31 16.31 2.09 -1.36
C LEU A 31 16.53 1.39 -0.01
N ASP A 32 15.59 1.53 0.93
CA ASP A 32 15.66 0.91 2.26
C ASP A 32 14.64 -0.22 2.46
N ASN A 33 14.40 -0.98 1.38
CA ASN A 33 13.42 -2.08 1.38
C ASN A 33 13.76 -3.21 2.36
N ALA A 34 15.04 -3.35 2.74
CA ALA A 34 15.50 -4.35 3.69
C ALA A 34 15.04 -4.05 5.12
N ALA A 35 14.89 -2.77 5.48
CA ALA A 35 14.35 -2.38 6.77
C ALA A 35 12.82 -2.49 6.81
N SER A 36 12.13 -2.04 5.76
CA SER A 36 10.68 -2.18 5.60
C SER A 36 10.25 -1.91 4.16
N THR A 37 9.06 -2.35 3.79
CA THR A 37 8.52 -2.23 2.44
C THR A 37 7.27 -1.38 2.39
N HIS A 38 7.10 -0.65 1.29
CA HIS A 38 5.84 0.03 0.99
C HIS A 38 4.72 -0.98 0.72
N ARG A 39 3.47 -0.54 0.89
CA ARG A 39 2.28 -1.37 0.67
C ARG A 39 1.64 -1.00 -0.66
N PRO A 40 1.31 -1.98 -1.52
CA PRO A 40 0.56 -1.70 -2.73
C PRO A 40 -0.91 -1.41 -2.40
N LYS A 41 -1.60 -0.75 -3.31
CA LYS A 41 -2.99 -0.32 -3.17
C LYS A 41 -3.95 -1.44 -2.75
N PRO A 42 -3.91 -2.68 -3.30
CA PRO A 42 -4.81 -3.75 -2.86
C PRO A 42 -4.68 -4.09 -1.37
N VAL A 43 -3.48 -3.97 -0.78
CA VAL A 43 -3.26 -4.20 0.66
C VAL A 43 -3.85 -3.05 1.48
N LEU A 44 -3.67 -1.81 1.04
CA LEU A 44 -4.25 -0.63 1.69
C LEU A 44 -5.78 -0.69 1.66
N ASP A 45 -6.36 -1.02 0.51
CA ASP A 45 -7.80 -1.11 0.31
C ASP A 45 -8.42 -2.19 1.21
N ALA A 46 -7.77 -3.35 1.33
CA ALA A 46 -8.22 -4.42 2.23
C ALA A 46 -8.18 -4.00 3.71
N ILE A 47 -7.13 -3.28 4.14
CA ILE A 47 -7.04 -2.73 5.50
C ILE A 47 -8.18 -1.73 5.74
N VAL A 48 -8.35 -0.78 4.82
CA VAL A 48 -9.40 0.25 4.93
C VAL A 48 -10.78 -0.41 4.96
N GLN A 49 -11.05 -1.37 4.09
CA GLN A 49 -12.32 -2.10 4.07
C GLN A 49 -12.57 -2.79 5.41
N CYS A 50 -11.59 -3.55 5.92
CA CYS A 50 -11.69 -4.24 7.20
C CYS A 50 -12.06 -3.25 8.32
N TYR A 51 -11.33 -2.15 8.46
CA TYR A 51 -11.58 -1.19 9.54
C TYR A 51 -12.86 -0.38 9.38
N THR A 52 -13.36 -0.19 8.15
CA THR A 52 -14.55 0.63 7.90
C THR A 52 -15.85 -0.17 7.83
N ARG A 53 -15.79 -1.48 7.58
CA ARG A 53 -16.98 -2.32 7.34
C ARG A 53 -17.01 -3.58 8.18
N ASP A 54 -15.87 -4.24 8.35
CA ASP A 54 -15.83 -5.63 8.81
C ASP A 54 -15.22 -5.78 10.22
N TYR A 55 -14.78 -4.68 10.83
CA TYR A 55 -14.06 -4.72 12.10
C TYR A 55 -14.95 -5.15 13.27
N ALA A 56 -14.65 -6.34 13.79
CA ALA A 56 -15.25 -6.88 15.00
C ALA A 56 -14.19 -7.66 15.79
N ASN A 57 -14.44 -7.87 17.09
CA ASN A 57 -13.61 -8.77 17.88
C ASN A 57 -13.66 -10.18 17.28
N VAL A 58 -12.49 -10.73 16.98
CA VAL A 58 -12.34 -12.13 16.58
C VAL A 58 -12.94 -13.01 17.70
N HIS A 59 -13.86 -13.90 17.34
CA HIS A 59 -14.59 -14.82 18.22
C HIS A 59 -15.75 -14.26 19.08
N ARG A 60 -16.36 -13.10 18.76
CA ARG A 60 -17.68 -12.72 19.33
C ARG A 60 -18.82 -12.97 18.32
N GLY A 61 -19.08 -14.24 18.06
CA GLY A 61 -20.09 -14.74 17.12
C GLY A 61 -21.52 -14.74 17.67
N ILE A 62 -22.09 -13.57 17.98
CA ILE A 62 -23.54 -13.43 18.27
C ILE A 62 -24.12 -12.14 17.67
N HIS A 63 -23.57 -11.65 16.55
CA HIS A 63 -24.12 -10.50 15.81
C HIS A 63 -23.98 -10.75 14.30
N THR A 64 -24.80 -10.10 13.48
CA THR A 64 -25.07 -10.33 12.04
C THR A 64 -23.85 -10.40 11.09
N LEU A 65 -22.63 -10.15 11.58
CA LEU A 65 -21.37 -10.27 10.83
C LEU A 65 -20.63 -11.60 11.13
N SER A 66 -21.31 -12.59 11.73
CA SER A 66 -20.74 -13.89 12.14
C SER A 66 -21.41 -15.11 11.49
N GLU A 67 -22.20 -14.91 10.45
CA GLU A 67 -22.57 -15.98 9.50
C GLU A 67 -21.69 -15.90 8.23
#